data_AF-A0A2N7XTV0-F1
#
_entry.id   AF-A0A2N7XTV0-F1
#
_cell.length_a   1.000
_cell.length_b   1.000
_cell.length_c   1.000
_cell.angle_alpha   90.00
_cell.angle_beta   90.00
_cell.angle_gamma   90.00
#
_symmetry.space_group_name_H-M   'P 1'
#
loop_
_entity.id
_entity.type
_entity.pdbx_description
1 polymer ?
#
loop_
_entity_poly.entity_id
_entity_poly.type
_entity_poly.pdbx_seq_one_letter_code
_entity_poly.pdbx_strand_id
1 'polypeptide(L)' 'MAAIAAPSPILLSEFIDPAPPYPQAHASTIVELPDGTLAAAWFGGTGESRPDVTIWFARRG' A
#
# COMPACT_ATOMS: atom_id res chain seq x y z
N MET A 1 -40.05 1.86 -10.50
CA MET A 1 -39.24 2.31 -9.35
C MET A 1 -37.77 2.18 -9.74
N ALA A 2 -37.00 3.27 -9.71
CA ALA A 2 -35.56 3.22 -9.99
C ALA A 2 -34.83 2.73 -8.72
N ALA A 3 -33.89 1.80 -8.88
CA ALA A 3 -33.05 1.35 -7.78
C ALA A 3 -32.05 2.46 -7.41
N ILE A 4 -32.02 2.82 -6.14
CA ILE A 4 -30.96 3.65 -5.54
C ILE A 4 -29.68 2.80 -5.47
N ALA A 5 -28.62 3.27 -6.12
CA ALA A 5 -27.30 2.64 -6.00
C ALA A 5 -26.79 2.80 -4.56
N ALA A 6 -26.27 1.71 -3.98
CA ALA A 6 -25.66 1.75 -2.66
C ALA A 6 -24.40 2.64 -2.68
N PRO A 7 -24.07 3.32 -1.56
CA PRO A 7 -22.83 4.07 -1.46
C PRO A 7 -21.61 3.14 -1.63
N SER A 8 -20.51 3.69 -2.15
CA SER A 8 -19.25 2.96 -2.30
C SER A 8 -18.75 2.49 -0.93
N PRO A 9 -18.31 1.23 -0.79
CA PRO A 9 -17.66 0.76 0.45
C PRO A 9 -16.22 1.28 0.59
N ILE A 10 -15.64 1.89 -0.44
CA ILE A 10 -14.28 2.45 -0.41
C ILE A 10 -14.32 3.80 0.30
N LEU A 11 -13.72 3.87 1.49
CA LEU A 11 -13.61 5.11 2.26
C LEU A 11 -12.50 6.03 1.74
N LEU A 12 -11.40 5.45 1.25
CA LEU A 12 -10.22 6.16 0.78
C LEU A 12 -9.45 5.32 -0.23
N SER A 13 -8.89 5.96 -1.24
CA SER A 13 -7.99 5.35 -2.24
C SER A 13 -6.88 6.34 -2.56
N GLU A 14 -5.63 5.92 -2.38
CA GLU A 14 -4.44 6.75 -2.62
C GLU A 14 -3.20 5.89 -2.91
N PHE A 15 -2.16 6.52 -3.45
CA PHE A 15 -0.85 5.89 -3.62
C PHE A 15 0.00 6.10 -2.36
N ILE A 16 0.72 5.04 -1.94
CA ILE A 16 1.67 5.12 -0.83
C ILE A 16 3.03 5.66 -1.31
N ASP A 17 3.48 5.25 -2.50
CA ASP A 17 4.74 5.68 -3.11
C ASP A 17 4.48 6.08 -4.58
N PRO A 18 4.23 7.37 -4.86
CA PRO A 18 3.85 7.83 -6.20
C PRO A 18 5.03 7.93 -7.18
N ALA A 19 6.27 7.92 -6.69
CA ALA A 19 7.47 8.06 -7.51
C ALA A 19 8.61 7.16 -6.96
N PRO A 20 8.43 5.83 -6.99
CA PRO A 20 9.37 4.90 -6.39
C PRO A 20 10.73 4.97 -7.13
N PRO A 21 11.87 4.97 -6.42
CA PRO A 21 13.20 4.90 -7.03
C PRO A 21 13.57 3.48 -7.50
N TYR A 22 12.61 2.57 -7.60
CA TYR A 22 12.77 1.17 -7.98
C TYR A 22 11.64 0.74 -8.94
N PRO A 23 11.91 -0.20 -9.85
CA PRO A 23 10.96 -0.56 -10.91
C PRO A 23 9.90 -1.57 -10.47
N GLN A 24 10.06 -2.29 -9.34
CA GLN A 24 9.09 -3.30 -8.88
C GLN A 24 8.81 -3.20 -7.38
N ALA A 25 7.52 -3.32 -7.03
CA ALA A 25 7.02 -3.49 -5.67
C ALA A 25 6.27 -4.84 -5.56
N HIS A 26 6.54 -5.64 -4.54
CA HIS A 26 5.89 -6.95 -4.36
C HIS A 26 5.69 -7.33 -2.88
N ALA A 27 4.81 -8.31 -2.66
CA ALA A 27 4.45 -8.88 -1.35
C ALA A 27 4.16 -7.81 -0.28
N SER A 28 3.27 -6.87 -0.61
CA SER A 28 2.87 -5.80 0.30
C SER A 28 2.02 -6.31 1.46
N THR A 29 2.13 -5.64 2.60
CA THR A 29 1.31 -5.83 3.79
C THR A 29 0.86 -4.47 4.31
N ILE A 30 -0.37 -4.39 4.82
CA ILE A 30 -0.89 -3.23 5.53
C ILE A 30 -1.55 -3.71 6.83
N VAL A 31 -1.33 -2.97 7.91
CA VAL A 31 -1.88 -3.29 9.24
C VAL A 31 -2.23 -2.02 10.00
N GLU A 32 -3.27 -2.09 10.82
CA GLU A 32 -3.58 -1.06 11.81
C GLU A 32 -2.70 -1.24 13.06
N LEU A 33 -2.07 -0.16 13.51
CA LEU A 33 -1.26 -0.11 14.72
C LEU A 33 -2.13 0.20 15.95
N PRO A 34 -1.65 -0.08 17.18
CA PRO A 34 -2.42 0.16 18.40
C PRO A 34 -2.87 1.61 18.63
N ASP A 35 -2.23 2.59 17.98
CA ASP A 35 -2.60 4.00 18.05
C ASP A 35 -3.54 4.46 16.93
N GLY A 36 -4.11 3.53 16.16
CA GLY A 36 -5.06 3.80 15.08
C GLY A 36 -4.41 4.27 13.77
N THR A 37 -3.08 4.39 13.73
CA THR A 37 -2.35 4.67 12.49
C THR A 37 -2.18 3.40 11.64
N LEU A 38 -1.97 3.55 10.34
CA LEU A 38 -1.69 2.44 9.42
C LEU A 38 -0.18 2.32 9.20
N ALA A 39 0.32 1.10 9.24
CA ALA A 39 1.65 0.74 8.77
C ALA A 39 1.52 -0.07 7.48
N ALA A 40 2.35 0.25 6.49
CA ALA A 40 2.49 -0.52 5.27
C ALA A 40 3.94 -0.89 5.05
N ALA A 41 4.19 -2.10 4.56
CA ALA A 41 5.51 -2.58 4.17
C ALA A 41 5.43 -3.38 2.87
N TRP A 42 6.49 -3.34 2.07
CA TRP A 42 6.59 -4.08 0.81
C TRP A 42 8.06 -4.26 0.41
N PHE A 43 8.33 -5.16 -0.53
CA PHE A 43 9.65 -5.32 -1.12
C PHE A 43 9.79 -4.44 -2.36
N GLY A 44 10.85 -3.63 -2.43
CA GLY A 44 11.14 -2.73 -3.55
C GLY A 44 12.53 -3.00 -4.13
N GLY A 45 12.64 -3.13 -5.45
CA GLY A 45 13.91 -3.37 -6.15
C GLY A 45 13.74 -3.72 -7.63
N THR A 46 14.80 -4.23 -8.27
CA THR A 46 14.77 -4.63 -9.69
C THR A 46 13.92 -5.88 -9.98
N GLY A 47 13.69 -6.73 -8.99
CA GLY A 47 12.80 -7.90 -9.08
C GLY A 47 12.96 -8.84 -7.88
N GLU A 48 12.03 -9.78 -7.73
CA GLU A 48 12.02 -10.75 -6.63
C GLU A 48 13.37 -11.51 -6.52
N SER A 49 13.82 -11.71 -5.27
CA SER A 49 15.09 -12.38 -4.93
C SER A 49 16.38 -11.70 -5.46
N ARG A 50 16.31 -10.45 -5.91
CA ARG A 50 17.50 -9.70 -6.36
C ARG A 50 18.26 -9.06 -5.19
N PRO A 51 19.59 -8.89 -5.28
CA PRO A 51 20.40 -8.34 -4.18
C PRO A 51 20.07 -6.89 -3.80
N ASP A 52 19.49 -6.12 -4.72
CA ASP A 52 19.08 -4.73 -4.49
C ASP A 52 17.67 -4.61 -3.88
N VAL A 53 16.97 -5.74 -3.65
CA VAL A 53 15.67 -5.73 -2.98
C VAL A 53 15.83 -5.34 -1.52
N THR A 54 15.06 -4.35 -1.11
CA THR A 54 14.97 -3.88 0.27
C THR A 54 13.51 -3.86 0.72
N ILE A 55 13.30 -3.90 2.04
CA ILE A 55 11.98 -3.71 2.63
C ILE A 55 11.75 -2.21 2.77
N TRP A 56 10.70 -1.72 2.13
CA TRP A 56 10.20 -0.37 2.27
C TRP A 56 9.10 -0.33 3.32
N PHE A 57 9.01 0.78 4.03
CA PHE A 57 8.04 0.99 5.09
C PHE A 57 7.45 2.39 5.00
N ALA A 58 6.14 2.49 5.16
CA ALA A 58 5.41 3.74 5.28
C ALA A 58 4.45 3.68 6.46
N ARG A 59 4.18 4.86 7.03
CA ARG A 59 3.21 5.03 8.09
C ARG A 59 2.26 6.16 7.74
N ARG A 60 0.98 5.98 8.03
CA ARG A 60 -0.09 6.94 7.77
C ARG A 60 -0.98 7.10 8.99
N GLY A 61 -1.08 8.30 9.53
CA GLY A 61 -2.02 8.63 10.61
C GLY A 61 -1.72 9.98 11.23
#